data_AF-A0A0W0RQR2-F1
#
_entry.id   AF-A0A0W0RQR2-F1
#
_cell.length_a   1.000
_cell.length_b   1.000
_cell.length_c   1.000
_cell.angle_alpha   90.00
_cell.angle_beta   90.00
_cell.angle_gamma   90.00
#
_symmetry.space_group_name_H-M   'P 1'
#
loop_
_entity.id
_entity.type
_entity.pdbx_description
1 polymer ?
#
loop_
_entity_poly.entity_id
_entity_poly.type
_entity_poly.pdbx_seq_one_letter_code
_entity_poly.pdbx_strand_id
1 'polypeptide(L)'
;MKKSLTDNITASKLNQQRTNVRKHKVEFLALREDISEALEKGWSIAIIWETLRDEGSFTATYNTFRLYVLKYLSGQKPGYSQREVTDQQPKRLAVNQDKEKKPTAMPSFTFNPKPNLKELL
;
A
#
# COMPACT_ATOMS: atom_id res chain seq x y z
N MET A 1 -3.22 -17.57 43.60
CA MET A 1 -4.51 -17.15 43.02
C MET A 1 -4.67 -17.78 41.64
N LYS A 2 -5.79 -18.45 41.35
CA LYS A 2 -6.07 -18.99 40.02
C LYS A 2 -6.48 -17.82 39.11
N LYS A 3 -5.82 -17.65 37.96
CA LYS A 3 -6.11 -16.59 36.99
C LYS A 3 -7.50 -16.83 36.40
N SER A 4 -8.28 -15.76 36.19
CA SER A 4 -9.61 -15.88 35.59
C SER A 4 -9.51 -16.43 34.16
N LEU A 5 -10.56 -17.12 33.69
CA LEU A 5 -10.65 -17.61 32.31
C LEU A 5 -10.42 -16.48 31.30
N THR A 6 -10.96 -15.29 31.60
CA THR A 6 -10.75 -14.07 30.81
C THR A 6 -9.29 -13.63 30.74
N ASP A 7 -8.54 -13.70 31.85
CA ASP A 7 -7.13 -13.33 31.88
C ASP A 7 -6.24 -14.27 31.04
N ASN A 8 -6.60 -15.55 30.98
CA ASN A 8 -5.89 -16.52 30.13
C ASN A 8 -6.20 -16.30 28.64
N ILE A 9 -7.44 -15.94 28.30
CA ILE A 9 -7.82 -15.63 26.91
C ILE A 9 -7.11 -14.36 26.42
N THR A 10 -7.06 -13.30 27.23
CA THR A 10 -6.35 -12.07 26.85
C THR A 10 -4.85 -12.28 26.73
N ALA A 11 -4.24 -13.02 27.66
CA ALA A 11 -2.82 -13.35 27.60
C ALA A 11 -2.45 -14.20 26.37
N SER A 12 -3.25 -15.21 26.03
CA SER A 12 -3.00 -16.06 24.85
C SER A 12 -3.12 -15.29 23.53
N LYS A 13 -4.17 -14.47 23.38
CA LYS A 13 -4.35 -13.60 22.20
C LYS A 13 -3.21 -12.60 22.03
N LEU A 14 -2.77 -11.97 23.12
CA LEU A 14 -1.65 -11.03 23.10
C LEU A 14 -0.33 -11.72 22.67
N ASN A 15 -0.08 -12.91 23.20
CA ASN A 15 1.10 -13.70 22.83
C ASN A 15 1.06 -14.10 21.34
N GLN A 16 -0.09 -14.58 20.85
CA GLN A 16 -0.27 -14.95 19.44
C GLN A 16 -0.08 -13.75 18.49
N GLN A 17 -0.61 -12.57 18.85
CA GLN A 17 -0.39 -11.36 18.07
C GLN A 17 1.10 -10.99 18.02
N ARG A 18 1.80 -11.04 19.15
CA ARG A 18 3.24 -10.75 19.21
C ARG A 18 4.08 -11.73 18.39
N THR A 19 3.75 -13.02 18.39
CA THR A 19 4.46 -14.00 17.56
C THR A 19 4.24 -13.77 16.07
N ASN A 20 3.01 -13.44 15.66
CA ASN A 20 2.70 -13.15 14.26
C ASN A 20 3.43 -11.89 13.77
N VAL A 21 3.46 -10.82 14.57
CA VAL A 21 4.21 -9.59 14.25
C VAL A 21 5.70 -9.86 14.04
N ARG A 22 6.31 -10.70 14.88
CA ARG A 22 7.72 -11.09 14.70
C ARG A 22 7.92 -11.94 13.45
N LYS A 23 7.04 -12.92 13.21
CA LYS A 23 7.09 -13.80 12.03
C LYS A 23 7.05 -12.99 10.73
N HIS A 24 6.06 -12.12 10.57
CA HIS A 24 5.92 -11.32 9.35
C HIS A 24 7.08 -10.35 9.12
N LYS A 25 7.65 -9.82 10.21
CA LYS A 25 8.84 -8.98 10.10
C LYS A 25 10.04 -9.78 9.56
N VAL A 26 10.23 -11.02 10.01
CA VAL A 26 11.32 -11.88 9.53
C VAL A 26 11.11 -12.24 8.06
N GLU A 27 9.89 -12.65 7.68
CA GLU A 27 9.52 -12.93 6.28
C GLU A 27 9.81 -11.72 5.38
N PHE A 28 9.41 -10.52 5.81
CA PHE A 28 9.66 -9.30 5.05
C PHE A 28 11.14 -8.99 4.88
N LEU A 29 11.93 -9.13 5.95
CA LEU A 29 13.35 -8.82 5.91
C LEU A 29 14.13 -9.81 5.04
N ALA A 30 13.71 -11.08 4.98
CA ALA A 30 14.29 -12.08 4.08
C ALA A 30 14.09 -11.72 2.60
N LEU A 31 12.91 -11.17 2.25
CA LEU A 31 12.54 -10.79 0.89
C LEU A 31 12.90 -9.34 0.54
N ARG A 32 13.56 -8.61 1.44
CA ARG A 32 13.75 -7.16 1.33
C ARG A 32 14.51 -6.77 0.06
N GLU A 33 15.52 -7.54 -0.32
CA GLU A 33 16.34 -7.27 -1.50
C GLU A 33 15.52 -7.45 -2.78
N ASP A 34 14.82 -8.57 -2.92
CA ASP A 34 13.92 -8.84 -4.05
C ASP A 34 12.82 -7.78 -4.20
N ILE A 35 12.20 -7.37 -3.07
CA ILE A 35 11.20 -6.31 -3.04
C ILE A 35 11.81 -4.99 -3.50
N SER A 36 13.03 -4.67 -3.05
CA SER A 36 13.72 -3.44 -3.46
C SER A 36 14.03 -3.43 -4.96
N GLU A 37 14.50 -4.54 -5.51
CA GLU A 37 14.78 -4.68 -6.94
C GLU A 37 13.51 -4.56 -7.78
N ALA A 38 12.41 -5.18 -7.35
CA ALA A 38 11.13 -5.06 -8.03
C ALA A 38 10.60 -3.62 -8.03
N LEU A 39 10.77 -2.89 -6.92
CA LEU A 39 10.40 -1.47 -6.84
C LEU A 39 11.29 -0.58 -7.73
N GLU A 40 12.59 -0.88 -7.85
CA GLU A 40 13.49 -0.16 -8.76
C GLU A 40 13.15 -0.40 -10.23
N LYS A 41 12.66 -1.59 -10.57
CA LYS A 41 12.10 -1.93 -11.89
C LYS A 41 10.74 -1.28 -12.17
N GLY A 42 10.16 -0.57 -11.20
CA GLY A 42 8.90 0.17 -11.36
C GLY A 42 7.65 -0.68 -11.18
N TRP A 43 7.75 -1.88 -10.58
CA TRP A 43 6.57 -2.65 -10.23
C TRP A 43 5.76 -2.00 -9.11
N SER A 44 4.44 -2.13 -9.15
CA SER A 44 3.58 -1.59 -8.10
C SER A 44 3.68 -2.41 -6.82
N ILE A 45 3.59 -1.75 -5.67
CA ILE A 45 3.61 -2.40 -4.34
C ILE A 45 2.49 -3.46 -4.22
N ALA A 46 1.35 -3.24 -4.87
CA ALA A 46 0.23 -4.17 -4.88
C ALA A 46 0.55 -5.46 -5.64
N ILE A 47 1.11 -5.35 -6.85
CA ILE A 47 1.50 -6.49 -7.67
C ILE A 47 2.56 -7.32 -6.94
N ILE A 48 3.59 -6.67 -6.37
CA ILE A 48 4.65 -7.37 -5.63
C ILE A 48 4.08 -8.15 -4.44
N TRP A 49 3.13 -7.56 -3.70
CA TRP A 49 2.51 -8.26 -2.57
C TRP A 49 1.65 -9.44 -3.02
N GLU A 50 0.88 -9.27 -4.09
CA GLU A 50 0.03 -10.32 -4.64
C GLU A 50 0.86 -11.51 -5.12
N THR A 51 1.94 -11.27 -5.88
CA THR A 51 2.85 -12.32 -6.33
C THR A 51 3.50 -13.07 -5.17
N LEU A 52 4.01 -12.34 -4.17
CA LEU A 52 4.64 -12.97 -3.00
C LEU A 52 3.65 -13.78 -2.15
N ARG A 53 2.37 -13.40 -2.17
CA ARG A 53 1.32 -14.11 -1.46
C ARG A 53 0.87 -15.36 -2.21
N ASP A 54 0.74 -15.27 -3.52
CA ASP A 54 0.35 -16.39 -4.39
C ASP A 54 1.44 -17.48 -4.40
N GLU A 55 2.71 -17.09 -4.34
CA GLU A 55 3.84 -18.01 -4.16
C GLU A 55 3.94 -18.59 -2.74
N GLY A 56 3.19 -18.04 -1.77
CA GLY A 56 3.26 -18.43 -0.36
C GLY A 56 4.51 -17.93 0.38
N SER A 57 5.34 -17.10 -0.26
CA SER A 57 6.56 -16.51 0.28
C SER A 57 6.27 -15.48 1.37
N PHE A 58 5.08 -14.85 1.36
CA PHE A 58 4.69 -13.85 2.35
C PHE A 58 3.27 -14.05 2.90
N THR A 59 3.15 -14.19 4.23
CA THR A 59 1.87 -14.57 4.86
C THR A 59 1.02 -13.36 5.31
N ALA A 60 1.63 -12.18 5.45
CA ALA A 60 0.96 -11.04 6.06
C ALA A 60 -0.01 -10.32 5.10
N THR A 61 -0.93 -9.54 5.67
CA THR A 61 -1.87 -8.72 4.90
C THR A 61 -1.17 -7.62 4.09
N TYR A 62 -1.82 -7.15 3.03
CA TYR A 62 -1.31 -6.06 2.19
C TYR A 62 -0.96 -4.80 3.00
N ASN A 63 -1.77 -4.44 3.99
CA ASN A 63 -1.51 -3.26 4.82
C ASN A 63 -0.22 -3.44 5.65
N THR A 64 0.01 -4.63 6.20
CA THR A 64 1.25 -4.95 6.92
C THR A 64 2.46 -4.86 6.00
N PHE A 65 2.35 -5.41 4.79
CA PHE A 65 3.39 -5.31 3.77
C PHE A 65 3.72 -3.85 3.43
N ARG A 66 2.69 -3.05 3.12
CA ARG A 66 2.86 -1.64 2.77
C ARG A 66 3.51 -0.83 3.90
N LEU A 67 3.15 -1.08 5.16
CA LEU A 67 3.79 -0.46 6.32
C LEU A 67 5.25 -0.85 6.50
N TYR A 68 5.65 -2.04 6.06
CA TYR A 68 7.04 -2.49 6.05
C TYR A 68 7.83 -1.97 4.84
N VAL A 69 7.17 -1.68 3.72
CA VAL A 69 7.79 -1.01 2.56
C VAL A 69 8.09 0.47 2.84
N LEU A 70 7.11 1.20 3.41
CA LEU A 70 7.40 2.37 4.25
C LEU A 70 8.28 1.91 5.43
N LYS A 71 8.73 2.64 6.44
CA LYS A 71 9.60 2.08 7.50
C LYS A 71 10.97 1.49 7.04
N TYR A 72 11.06 0.36 6.33
CA TYR A 72 12.32 -0.32 5.99
C TYR A 72 12.95 0.11 4.66
N LEU A 73 12.16 0.57 3.67
CA LEU A 73 12.70 1.09 2.40
C LEU A 73 12.57 2.61 2.26
N SER A 74 11.61 3.25 2.93
CA SER A 74 11.42 4.70 2.86
C SER A 74 12.52 5.55 3.52
N GLY A 75 13.43 4.94 4.27
CA GLY A 75 14.57 5.62 4.88
C GLY A 75 15.81 5.77 3.98
N GLN A 76 15.82 5.17 2.79
CA GLN A 76 17.03 5.09 1.95
C GLN A 76 17.03 6.03 0.74
N LYS A 77 15.90 6.61 0.34
CA LYS A 77 15.86 7.60 -0.76
C LYS A 77 14.88 8.72 -0.41
N PRO A 78 15.27 10.01 -0.44
CA PRO A 78 14.38 11.15 -0.18
C PRO A 78 13.35 11.41 -1.31
N GLY A 79 12.96 10.37 -2.06
CA GLY A 79 12.10 10.44 -3.24
C GLY A 79 10.74 9.77 -3.10
N TYR A 80 10.48 9.00 -2.04
CA TYR A 80 9.14 8.47 -1.75
C TYR A 80 8.26 9.56 -1.11
N SER A 81 8.03 10.64 -1.86
CA SER A 81 6.87 11.49 -1.62
C SER A 81 5.64 10.62 -1.83
N GLN A 82 4.84 10.47 -0.79
CA GLN A 82 3.50 9.88 -0.81
C GLN A 82 2.61 10.69 -1.76
N ARG A 83 2.80 10.53 -3.07
CA ARG A 83 1.83 10.95 -4.06
C ARG A 83 0.89 9.79 -4.27
N GLU A 84 -0.23 9.93 -3.58
CA GLU A 84 -1.58 9.57 -4.01
C GLU A 84 -1.72 8.30 -4.84
N VAL A 85 -2.46 7.38 -4.22
CA VAL A 85 -3.21 6.29 -4.83
C VAL A 85 -3.84 6.79 -6.14
N THR A 86 -3.19 6.52 -7.26
CA THR A 86 -3.90 6.39 -8.52
C THR A 86 -4.11 4.90 -8.71
N ASP A 87 -5.38 4.51 -8.57
CA ASP A 87 -5.96 3.32 -9.15
C ASP A 87 -5.49 3.24 -10.62
N GLN A 88 -4.40 2.53 -10.85
CA GLN A 88 -4.01 2.09 -12.19
C GLN A 88 -4.30 0.60 -12.26
N GLN A 89 -5.58 0.34 -12.51
CA GLN A 89 -6.09 -0.85 -13.18
C GLN A 89 -5.08 -1.32 -14.26
N PRO A 90 -4.73 -2.62 -14.36
CA PRO A 90 -3.82 -3.08 -15.40
C PRO A 90 -4.51 -2.97 -16.76
N LYS A 91 -4.27 -1.85 -17.46
CA LYS A 91 -4.64 -1.70 -18.86
C LYS A 91 -3.59 -2.43 -19.70
N ARG A 92 -4.12 -3.42 -20.42
CA ARG A 92 -3.45 -4.29 -21.38
C ARG A 92 -2.47 -3.54 -22.29
N LEU A 93 -1.40 -4.27 -22.62
CA LEU A 93 -0.43 -4.01 -23.69
C LEU A 93 -1.09 -3.40 -24.94
N ALA A 94 -0.70 -2.17 -25.30
CA ALA A 94 -0.95 -1.58 -26.62
C ALA A 94 0.13 -0.53 -26.95
N VAL A 95 1.18 -1.01 -27.59
CA VAL A 95 1.97 -0.44 -28.70
C VAL A 95 1.60 0.99 -29.19
N ASN A 96 2.63 1.84 -29.21
CA ASN A 96 2.99 2.93 -30.15
C ASN A 96 2.44 4.39 -30.04
N GLN A 97 3.44 5.29 -29.97
CA GLN A 97 3.65 6.58 -30.68
C GLN A 97 3.28 7.94 -30.04
N ASP A 98 4.33 8.77 -29.99
CA ASP A 98 4.48 10.24 -29.95
C ASP A 98 3.25 11.16 -29.94
N LYS A 99 3.28 12.18 -29.04
CA LYS A 99 3.24 13.64 -29.37
C LYS A 99 3.11 14.56 -28.12
N GLU A 100 4.09 15.45 -28.01
CA GLU A 100 4.09 16.87 -27.60
C GLU A 100 2.93 17.53 -26.80
N LYS A 101 3.30 18.07 -25.62
CA LYS A 101 2.85 19.27 -24.84
C LYS A 101 1.45 19.90 -25.01
N LYS A 102 0.73 19.99 -23.87
CA LYS A 102 0.10 21.24 -23.37
C LYS A 102 -0.28 21.11 -21.87
N PRO A 103 0.04 22.07 -20.97
CA PRO A 103 -0.50 22.07 -19.62
C PRO A 103 -1.88 22.74 -19.63
N THR A 104 -2.95 21.95 -19.75
CA THR A 104 -4.29 22.46 -19.48
C THR A 104 -4.47 22.49 -17.97
N ALA A 105 -4.41 23.69 -17.39
CA ALA A 105 -4.75 23.93 -15.99
C ALA A 105 -6.13 23.31 -15.70
N MET A 106 -6.19 22.42 -14.72
CA MET A 106 -7.45 21.80 -14.29
C MET A 106 -8.41 22.91 -13.84
N PRO A 107 -9.67 22.93 -14.30
CA PRO A 107 -10.65 23.87 -13.78
C PRO A 107 -10.88 23.54 -12.29
N SER A 108 -10.52 24.49 -11.43
CA SER A 108 -10.78 24.38 -9.99
C SER A 108 -12.29 24.36 -9.75
N PHE A 109 -12.77 23.39 -9.00
CA PHE A 109 -14.16 23.35 -8.54
C PHE A 109 -14.36 24.36 -7.41
N THR A 110 -15.10 25.43 -7.67
CA THR A 110 -15.48 26.41 -6.66
C THR A 110 -16.89 26.12 -6.16
N PHE A 111 -17.01 25.62 -4.93
CA PHE A 111 -18.32 25.41 -4.30
C PHE A 111 -18.95 26.74 -3.90
N ASN A 112 -20.12 27.05 -4.45
CA ASN A 112 -20.92 28.20 -4.05
C ASN A 112 -22.11 27.73 -3.18
N PRO A 113 -22.14 28.03 -1.88
CA PRO A 113 -23.17 27.52 -0.96
C PRO A 113 -24.56 28.15 -1.15
N LYS A 114 -24.69 29.18 -2.00
CA LYS A 114 -25.98 29.76 -2.36
C LYS A 114 -26.48 29.10 -3.65
N PRO A 115 -27.57 28.31 -3.61
CA PRO A 115 -28.07 27.63 -4.80
C PRO A 115 -28.60 28.63 -5.84
N ASN A 116 -28.27 28.38 -7.11
CA ASN A 116 -28.79 29.15 -8.24
C ASN A 116 -30.13 28.56 -8.70
N LEU A 117 -31.23 29.19 -8.32
CA LEU A 117 -32.59 28.73 -8.66
C LEU A 117 -32.88 28.67 -10.16
N LYS A 118 -32.09 29.37 -11.00
CA LYS A 118 -32.27 29.39 -12.45
C LYS A 118 -31.72 28.15 -13.16
N GLU A 119 -30.80 27.42 -12.54
CA GLU A 119 -30.24 26.17 -13.09
C GLU A 119 -31.00 24.93 -12.60
N LEU A 120 -32.02 25.12 -11.75
CA LEU A 120 -32.83 24.05 -11.16
C LEU A 120 -34.14 23.78 -11.92
N LEU A 121 -34.35 24.46 -13.06
CA LEU A 121 -35.58 24.43 -13.86
C LEU A 121 -35.29 23.94 -15.27
#